data_AF-A0A3D0JHT2-F1
#
_entry.id   AF-A0A3D0JHT2-F1
#
_cell.length_a   1.000
_cell.length_b   1.000
_cell.length_c   1.000
_cell.angle_alpha   90.00
_cell.angle_beta   90.00
_cell.angle_gamma   90.00
#
_symmetry.space_group_name_H-M   'P 1'
#
loop_
_entity.id
_entity.type
_entity.pdbx_description
1 polymer ?
#
loop_
_entity_poly.entity_id
_entity_poly.type
_entity_poly.pdbx_seq_one_letter_code
_entity_poly.pdbx_strand_id
1 'polypeptide(L)'
;VKDKTIYFGPMGCRTGFYLILAGDLASKDIVGLMKEMFEFIRDFEGDIPGATAHDCGNYLDQNLNMAKFLARKYLDVINNITEDRLVYQP
;
A
#
# COMPACT_ATOMS: atom_id res chain seq x y z
N VAL A 1 -4.91 -9.05 -11.05
CA VAL A 1 -4.81 -9.10 -9.57
C VAL A 1 -6.05 -8.55 -8.86
N LYS A 2 -6.72 -7.52 -9.41
CA LYS A 2 -7.95 -6.93 -8.84
C LYS A 2 -8.96 -7.97 -8.34
N ASP A 3 -9.20 -9.04 -9.10
CA ASP A 3 -10.17 -10.10 -8.75
C ASP A 3 -9.72 -11.02 -7.61
N LYS A 4 -8.46 -10.91 -7.17
CA LYS A 4 -7.88 -11.67 -6.05
C LYS A 4 -7.73 -10.81 -4.79
N THR A 5 -7.89 -9.48 -4.84
CA THR A 5 -7.72 -8.63 -3.66
C THR A 5 -8.95 -8.70 -2.77
N ILE A 6 -8.77 -9.17 -1.54
CA ILE A 6 -9.83 -9.26 -0.53
C ILE A 6 -9.84 -8.00 0.34
N TYR A 7 -8.66 -7.55 0.78
CA TYR A 7 -8.55 -6.43 1.73
C TYR A 7 -7.20 -5.72 1.62
N PHE A 8 -7.22 -4.40 1.75
CA PHE A 8 -6.04 -3.58 2.01
C PHE A 8 -6.41 -2.52 3.04
N GLY A 9 -5.75 -2.53 4.20
CA GLY A 9 -6.07 -1.56 5.25
C GLY A 9 -5.02 -1.44 6.34
N PRO A 10 -5.07 -0.35 7.13
CA PRO A 10 -4.00 0.01 8.06
C PRO A 10 -3.95 -0.90 9.28
N MET A 11 -2.75 -1.09 9.83
CA MET A 11 -2.55 -1.67 11.15
C MET A 11 -2.85 -0.63 12.24
N GLY A 12 -3.42 -1.06 13.37
CA GLY A 12 -3.76 -0.16 14.49
C GLY A 12 -2.55 0.55 15.12
N CYS A 13 -1.36 -0.08 15.07
CA CYS A 13 -0.09 0.52 15.52
C CYS A 13 0.50 1.55 14.54
N ARG A 14 -0.10 1.73 13.35
CA ARG A 14 0.31 2.69 12.32
C ARG A 14 1.70 2.48 11.74
N THR A 15 2.23 1.25 11.79
CA THR A 15 3.55 0.91 11.22
C THR A 15 3.45 0.20 9.87
N GLY A 16 2.25 -0.12 9.39
CA GLY A 16 2.06 -0.85 8.15
C GLY A 16 0.60 -1.06 7.79
N PHE A 17 0.38 -1.91 6.79
CA PHE A 17 -0.92 -2.30 6.26
C PHE A 17 -1.01 -3.82 6.18
N TYR A 18 -2.23 -4.35 6.32
CA TYR A 18 -2.55 -5.71 5.94
C TYR A 18 -3.03 -5.73 4.48
N LEU A 19 -2.46 -6.62 3.69
CA LEU A 19 -2.91 -6.97 2.34
C LEU A 19 -3.34 -8.45 2.36
N ILE A 20 -4.61 -8.71 2.02
CA ILE A 20 -5.16 -10.07 1.94
C ILE A 20 -5.52 -10.35 0.48
N LEU A 21 -4.94 -11.41 -0.07
CA LEU A 21 -5.16 -11.86 -1.44
C LEU A 21 -5.68 -13.30 -1.45
N ALA A 22 -6.53 -13.63 -2.42
CA ALA A 22 -7.01 -14.97 -2.66
C ALA A 22 -5.95 -15.82 -3.40
N GLY A 23 -5.65 -17.00 -2.84
CA GLY A 23 -4.69 -17.96 -3.39
C GLY A 23 -3.46 -18.14 -2.49
N ASP A 24 -2.54 -18.98 -2.96
CA ASP A 24 -1.28 -19.25 -2.28
C ASP A 24 -0.16 -18.44 -2.96
N LEU A 25 0.12 -17.25 -2.43
CA LEU A 25 1.10 -16.31 -2.97
C LEU A 25 2.24 -16.12 -1.96
N ALA A 26 3.48 -16.24 -2.43
CA ALA A 26 4.65 -15.90 -1.64
C ALA A 26 4.98 -14.41 -1.78
N SER A 27 5.79 -13.88 -0.85
CA SER A 27 6.26 -12.49 -0.86
C SER A 27 6.82 -12.05 -2.22
N LYS A 28 7.60 -12.92 -2.88
CA LYS A 28 8.20 -12.66 -4.20
C LYS A 28 7.15 -12.42 -5.30
N ASP A 29 5.99 -13.06 -5.21
CA ASP A 29 4.95 -12.99 -6.24
C ASP A 29 4.24 -11.63 -6.21
N ILE A 30 4.34 -10.90 -5.10
CA ILE A 30 3.65 -9.61 -4.90
C ILE A 30 4.60 -8.40 -4.86
N VAL A 31 5.93 -8.58 -4.95
CA VAL A 31 6.87 -7.45 -4.95
C VAL A 31 6.55 -6.45 -6.07
N GLY A 32 6.27 -6.96 -7.29
CA GLY A 32 5.89 -6.12 -8.42
C GLY A 32 4.61 -5.32 -8.16
N LEU A 33 3.57 -6.00 -7.65
CA LEU A 33 2.30 -5.37 -7.25
C LEU A 33 2.51 -4.24 -6.24
N MET A 34 3.34 -4.47 -5.22
CA MET A 34 3.62 -3.46 -4.20
C MET A 34 4.34 -2.25 -4.80
N LYS A 35 5.34 -2.46 -5.67
CA LYS A 35 6.05 -1.38 -6.36
C LYS A 35 5.09 -0.54 -7.21
N GLU A 36 4.30 -1.19 -8.07
CA GLU A 36 3.31 -0.52 -8.93
C GLU A 36 2.29 0.29 -8.10
N MET A 37 1.79 -0.28 -7.00
CA MET A 37 0.83 0.40 -6.11
C MET A 37 1.45 1.65 -5.48
N PHE A 38 2.66 1.57 -4.94
CA PHE A 38 3.29 2.71 -4.30
C PHE A 38 3.81 3.75 -5.30
N GLU A 39 4.18 3.35 -6.53
CA GLU A 39 4.46 4.28 -7.63
C GLU A 39 3.21 5.06 -8.02
N PHE A 40 2.08 4.37 -8.16
CA PHE A 40 0.79 5.01 -8.38
C PHE A 40 0.47 6.02 -7.28
N ILE A 41 0.60 5.63 -5.99
CA ILE A 41 0.33 6.56 -4.87
C ILE A 41 1.28 7.75 -4.90
N ARG A 42 2.58 7.54 -5.18
CA ARG A 42 3.59 8.62 -5.25
C ARG A 42 3.24 9.67 -6.30
N ASP A 43 2.77 9.22 -7.46
CA ASP A 43 2.55 10.06 -8.64
C ASP A 43 1.09 10.47 -8.82
N PHE A 44 0.21 10.05 -7.90
CA PHE A 44 -1.21 10.38 -7.97
C PHE A 44 -1.44 11.89 -7.94
N GLU A 45 -2.28 12.35 -8.85
CA GLU A 45 -2.75 13.73 -8.95
C GLU A 45 -4.28 13.74 -8.97
N GLY A 46 -4.86 14.83 -8.47
CA GLY A 46 -6.32 15.00 -8.37
C GLY A 46 -6.87 14.69 -6.98
N ASP A 47 -8.19 14.49 -6.93
CA ASP A 47 -8.91 14.31 -5.66
C ASP A 47 -8.78 12.89 -5.12
N ILE A 48 -8.63 12.77 -3.80
CA ILE A 48 -8.54 11.46 -3.13
C ILE A 48 -9.87 10.72 -3.29
N PRO A 49 -9.88 9.50 -3.87
CA PRO A 49 -11.10 8.73 -4.03
C PRO A 49 -11.78 8.47 -2.68
N GLY A 50 -13.07 8.77 -2.59
CA GLY A 50 -13.87 8.56 -1.37
C GLY A 50 -13.59 9.56 -0.24
N ALA A 51 -12.79 10.62 -0.45
CA ALA A 51 -12.55 11.68 0.54
C ALA A 51 -13.72 12.69 0.61
N THR A 52 -14.96 12.19 0.73
CA THR A 52 -16.17 13.01 0.88
C THR A 52 -16.91 12.65 2.16
N ALA A 53 -17.76 13.56 2.65
CA ALA A 53 -18.58 13.31 3.83
C ALA A 53 -19.57 12.13 3.66
N HIS A 54 -19.94 11.81 2.43
CA HIS A 54 -20.81 10.68 2.13
C HIS A 54 -20.05 9.34 2.22
N ASP A 55 -18.81 9.31 1.70
CA ASP A 55 -18.07 8.06 1.48
C ASP A 55 -17.07 7.71 2.59
N CYS A 56 -16.66 8.69 3.42
CA CYS A 56 -15.65 8.50 4.46
C CYS A 56 -16.13 8.99 5.82
N GLY A 57 -16.05 8.11 6.83
CA GLY A 57 -16.41 8.42 8.21
C GLY A 57 -15.51 9.48 8.89
N ASN A 58 -14.37 9.83 8.28
CA ASN A 58 -13.49 10.91 8.72
C ASN A 58 -12.82 11.62 7.53
N TYR A 59 -13.64 12.17 6.62
CA TYR A 59 -13.17 12.76 5.36
C TYR A 59 -12.23 13.98 5.51
N LEU A 60 -12.21 14.61 6.69
CA LEU A 60 -11.34 15.76 6.97
C LEU A 60 -9.88 15.35 7.31
N ASP A 61 -9.64 14.09 7.65
CA ASP A 61 -8.31 13.57 8.01
C ASP A 61 -7.62 12.92 6.81
N GLN A 62 -7.65 13.61 5.67
CA GLN A 62 -7.08 13.15 4.41
C GLN A 62 -5.92 14.05 3.99
N ASN A 63 -4.78 13.46 3.63
CA ASN A 63 -3.58 14.21 3.28
C ASN A 63 -2.80 13.55 2.14
N LEU A 64 -3.10 13.97 0.90
CA LEU A 64 -2.46 13.43 -0.30
C LEU A 64 -0.94 13.64 -0.29
N ASN A 65 -0.48 14.82 0.12
CA ASN A 65 0.95 15.14 0.14
C ASN A 65 1.74 14.23 1.09
N MET A 66 1.16 13.92 2.26
CA MET A 66 1.76 12.99 3.21
C MET A 66 1.74 11.54 2.68
N ALA A 67 0.65 11.12 2.05
CA ALA A 67 0.57 9.80 1.41
C ALA A 67 1.66 9.64 0.32
N LYS A 68 1.82 10.65 -0.56
CA LYS A 68 2.87 10.68 -1.59
C LYS A 68 4.28 10.64 -0.96
N PHE A 69 4.49 11.34 0.15
CA PHE A 69 5.76 11.34 0.87
C PHE A 69 6.11 9.97 1.46
N LEU A 70 5.15 9.30 2.11
CA LEU A 70 5.36 7.96 2.67
C LEU A 70 5.55 6.92 1.57
N ALA A 71 4.83 7.05 0.45
CA ALA A 71 5.00 6.18 -0.71
C ALA A 71 6.42 6.27 -1.29
N ARG A 72 6.98 7.48 -1.44
CA ARG A 72 8.39 7.65 -1.83
C ARG A 72 9.35 6.92 -0.90
N LYS A 73 9.20 7.13 0.41
CA LYS A 73 10.07 6.47 1.40
C LYS A 73 10.00 4.94 1.33
N TYR A 74 8.82 4.39 1.10
CA TYR A 74 8.66 2.95 0.95
C TYR A 74 9.31 2.44 -0.36
N LEU A 75 9.14 3.18 -1.47
CA LEU A 75 9.77 2.89 -2.75
C LEU A 75 11.29 2.86 -2.67
N ASP A 76 11.91 3.79 -1.95
CA ASP A 76 13.36 3.84 -1.74
C ASP A 76 13.90 2.52 -1.13
N VAL A 77 13.08 1.85 -0.30
CA VAL A 77 13.41 0.57 0.32
C VAL A 77 13.06 -0.60 -0.59
N ILE A 78 11.81 -0.71 -1.05
CA ILE A 78 11.34 -1.89 -1.79
C ILE A 78 11.97 -2.01 -3.18
N ASN A 79 12.44 -0.91 -3.79
CA ASN A 79 13.17 -0.98 -5.05
C ASN A 79 14.51 -1.70 -4.92
N ASN A 80 15.11 -1.67 -3.73
CA ASN A 80 16.38 -2.31 -3.41
C ASN A 80 16.20 -3.54 -2.50
N ILE A 81 15.00 -4.14 -2.48
CA ILE A 81 14.73 -5.33 -1.66
C ILE A 81 15.49 -6.55 -2.19
N THR A 82 16.10 -7.29 -1.28
CA THR A 82 16.85 -8.53 -1.54
C THR A 82 16.03 -9.74 -1.13
N GLU A 83 16.38 -10.93 -1.64
CA GLU A 83 15.61 -12.17 -1.41
C GLU A 83 15.52 -12.55 0.07
N ASP A 84 16.57 -12.29 0.87
CA ASP A 84 16.59 -12.55 2.31
C ASP A 84 15.54 -11.73 3.08
N ARG A 85 15.11 -10.59 2.53
CA ARG A 85 14.07 -9.73 3.12
C ARG A 85 12.65 -10.11 2.68
N LEU A 86 12.52 -11.12 1.83
CA LEU A 86 11.23 -11.69 1.43
C LEU A 86 10.81 -12.87 2.30
N VAL A 87 11.75 -13.39 3.11
CA VAL A 87 11.55 -14.52 4.01
C VAL A 87 11.34 -13.99 5.43
N TYR A 88 10.18 -14.29 6.01
CA TYR A 88 9.93 -13.98 7.40
C TYR A 88 10.75 -14.94 8.28
N GLN A 89 11.62 -14.39 9.12
CA GLN A 89 12.43 -15.19 10.02
C GLN A 89 11.54 -15.78 11.14
N PRO A 90 11.77 -17.03 11.55
CA PRO A 90 11.05 -17.65 12.66
C PRO A 90 11.31 -16.97 14.01
#